data_AF-G8LT39-F1
#
_entry.id   AF-G8LT39-F1
#
_cell.length_a   1.000
_cell.length_b   1.000
_cell.length_c   1.000
_cell.angle_alpha   90.00
_cell.angle_beta   90.00
_cell.angle_gamma   90.00
#
_symmetry.space_group_name_H-M   'P 1'
#
loop_
_entity.id
_entity.type
_entity.pdbx_description
1 polymer ?
#
loop_
_entity_poly.entity_id
_entity_poly.type
_entity_poly.pdbx_seq_one_letter_code
_entity_poly.pdbx_strand_id
1 'polypeptide(L)'
;MCLIIGDLGGNSMKICPKCNTGNSDNALKCKECEAYIGKIEVTESSKIVDEFNMKEKRREKIKQIAKIICIAFIIASYVLFFIVAFSKEDFFIVLFSSILCVIIGYLNIFHPEILFRLKYFTVIDNIDDVEPSDIYLLSSKLAGVLLLLIGTVIVYVYAFFPL
;
A
#
# COMPACT_ATOMS: atom_id res chain seq x y z
N MET A 1 -2.95 -22.51 23.69
CA MET A 1 -3.58 -21.28 24.20
C MET A 1 -3.82 -21.48 25.69
N CYS A 2 -2.96 -20.93 26.56
CA CYS A 2 -3.14 -21.04 28.01
C CYS A 2 -3.83 -19.76 28.50
N LEU A 3 -5.00 -19.90 29.12
CA LEU A 3 -5.69 -18.81 29.81
C LEU A 3 -4.97 -18.56 31.13
N ILE A 4 -4.32 -17.40 31.26
CA ILE A 4 -3.79 -16.89 32.52
C ILE A 4 -4.96 -16.16 33.19
N ILE A 5 -5.57 -16.77 34.21
CA ILE A 5 -6.50 -16.07 35.10
C ILE A 5 -5.64 -15.48 36.21
N GLY A 6 -5.39 -14.18 36.15
CA GLY A 6 -4.66 -13.45 37.17
C GLY A 6 -5.60 -13.03 38.30
N ASP A 7 -5.41 -13.62 39.48
CA ASP A 7 -5.94 -13.06 40.73
C ASP A 7 -4.80 -12.43 41.55
N LEU A 8 -5.13 -11.29 42.16
CA LEU A 8 -4.26 -10.43 42.94
C LEU A 8 -3.67 -11.19 44.15
N GLY A 9 -2.46 -11.71 44.02
CA GLY A 9 -1.72 -12.30 45.16
C GLY A 9 -0.73 -13.39 44.79
N GLY A 10 0.41 -13.02 44.19
CA GLY A 10 1.71 -13.68 44.37
C GLY A 10 1.88 -15.19 44.16
N ASN A 11 0.91 -15.92 43.62
CA ASN A 11 1.03 -17.36 43.29
C ASN A 11 0.26 -17.66 42.00
N SER A 12 0.93 -17.58 40.85
CA SER A 12 0.28 -17.90 39.59
C SER A 12 0.23 -19.43 39.39
N MET A 13 -0.98 -20.00 39.34
CA MET A 13 -1.14 -21.44 39.11
C MET A 13 -1.26 -21.71 37.61
N LYS A 14 -0.56 -22.73 37.11
CA LYS A 14 -0.65 -23.15 35.71
C LYS A 14 -1.71 -24.23 35.54
N ILE A 15 -2.69 -23.96 34.69
CA ILE A 15 -3.72 -24.95 34.34
C ILE A 15 -3.21 -25.79 33.17
N CYS A 16 -3.30 -27.12 33.30
CA CYS A 16 -2.93 -28.03 32.22
C CYS A 16 -3.97 -27.95 31.08
N PRO A 17 -3.57 -27.70 29.82
CA PRO A 17 -4.52 -27.65 28.70
C PRO A 17 -5.10 -29.01 28.31
N LYS A 18 -4.52 -30.13 28.79
CA LYS A 18 -4.93 -31.49 28.42
C LYS A 18 -5.95 -32.08 29.39
N CYS A 19 -5.78 -31.85 30.68
CA CYS A 19 -6.60 -32.44 31.74
C CYS A 19 -7.20 -31.41 32.70
N ASN A 20 -6.96 -30.11 32.46
CA ASN A 20 -7.50 -28.99 33.25
C ASN A 20 -7.07 -28.94 34.72
N THR A 21 -6.09 -29.75 35.13
CA THR A 21 -5.56 -29.80 36.49
C THR A 21 -4.70 -28.57 36.80
N GLY A 22 -4.84 -28.01 38.01
CA GLY A 22 -3.99 -26.94 38.52
C GLY A 22 -2.60 -27.44 38.96
N ASN A 23 -1.55 -26.77 38.50
CA ASN A 23 -0.14 -27.04 38.78
C ASN A 23 0.55 -25.79 39.35
N SER A 24 1.68 -25.98 40.01
CA SER A 24 2.50 -24.87 40.52
C SER A 24 3.05 -24.01 39.39
N ASP A 25 3.35 -22.75 39.67
CA ASP A 25 3.89 -21.78 38.70
C ASP A 25 5.14 -22.29 37.98
N ASN A 26 6.02 -22.96 38.72
CA ASN A 26 7.29 -23.47 38.20
C ASN A 26 7.18 -24.88 37.59
N ALA A 27 5.98 -25.46 37.52
CA ALA A 27 5.80 -26.81 36.95
C ALA A 27 6.08 -26.82 35.44
N LEU A 28 7.02 -27.68 35.02
CA LEU A 28 7.31 -27.97 33.61
C LEU A 28 6.42 -29.09 33.06
N LYS A 29 5.85 -29.94 33.93
CA LYS A 29 4.95 -31.04 33.57
C LYS A 29 3.72 -31.03 34.47
N CYS A 30 2.60 -31.54 33.95
CA CYS A 30 1.39 -31.75 34.71
C CYS A 30 1.62 -32.83 35.76
N LYS A 31 1.15 -32.59 36.99
CA LYS A 31 1.22 -33.59 38.06
C LYS A 31 0.33 -34.83 37.82
N GLU A 32 -0.67 -34.72 36.95
CA GLU A 32 -1.72 -35.74 36.80
C GLU A 32 -1.61 -36.49 35.47
N CYS A 33 -1.40 -35.77 34.36
CA CYS A 33 -1.30 -36.39 33.03
C CYS A 33 0.12 -36.37 32.44
N GLU A 34 1.11 -35.91 33.22
CA GLU A 34 2.53 -35.76 32.84
C GLU A 34 2.81 -34.90 31.60
N ALA A 35 1.78 -34.28 31.00
CA ALA A 35 1.92 -33.44 29.83
C ALA A 35 2.82 -32.23 30.13
N TYR A 36 3.67 -31.84 29.19
CA TYR A 36 4.54 -30.68 29.33
C TYR A 36 3.71 -29.37 29.35
N ILE A 37 3.90 -28.53 30.39
CA ILE A 37 3.25 -27.23 30.60
C ILE A 37 4.31 -26.11 30.79
N GLY A 38 5.58 -26.39 30.46
CA GLY A 38 6.61 -25.36 30.43
C GLY A 38 6.23 -24.23 29.46
N LYS A 39 6.82 -23.04 29.64
CA LYS A 39 6.65 -21.93 28.69
C LYS A 39 7.02 -22.46 27.31
N ILE A 40 6.02 -22.57 26.44
CA ILE A 40 6.25 -22.65 25.00
C ILE A 40 6.84 -21.29 24.69
N GLU A 41 8.16 -21.24 24.57
CA GLU A 41 8.85 -20.03 24.14
C GLU A 41 8.28 -19.65 22.78
N VAL A 42 7.51 -18.56 22.77
CA VAL A 42 6.97 -17.89 21.59
C VAL A 42 8.13 -17.19 20.85
N THR A 43 9.21 -17.93 20.60
CA THR A 43 10.43 -17.45 19.95
C THR A 43 10.35 -17.67 18.44
N GLU A 44 9.49 -18.60 17.99
CA GLU A 44 9.33 -18.91 16.57
C GLU A 44 8.34 -17.96 15.87
N SER A 45 7.23 -17.59 16.52
CA SER A 45 6.25 -16.67 15.91
C SER A 45 6.71 -15.21 15.91
N SER A 46 7.52 -14.76 16.88
CA SER A 46 8.08 -13.40 16.88
C SER A 46 9.05 -13.19 15.72
N LYS A 47 9.96 -14.15 15.48
CA LYS A 47 10.90 -14.10 14.34
C LYS A 47 10.19 -14.07 12.99
N ILE A 48 9.12 -14.85 12.83
CA ILE A 48 8.32 -14.86 11.59
C ILE A 48 7.66 -13.50 11.39
N VAL A 49 6.98 -12.96 12.41
CA VAL A 49 6.33 -11.64 12.35
C VAL A 49 7.34 -10.52 12.10
N ASP A 50 8.51 -10.57 12.74
CA ASP A 50 9.60 -9.61 12.52
C ASP A 50 10.16 -9.68 11.09
N GLU A 51 10.30 -10.88 10.52
CA GLU A 51 10.75 -11.05 9.14
C GLU A 51 9.72 -10.51 8.12
N PHE A 52 8.43 -10.75 8.36
CA PHE A 52 7.34 -10.17 7.55
C PHE A 52 7.33 -8.64 7.63
N ASN A 53 7.37 -8.08 8.85
CA ASN A 53 7.41 -6.63 9.07
C ASN A 53 8.66 -5.98 8.43
N MET A 54 9.81 -6.63 8.51
CA MET A 54 11.05 -6.16 7.87
C MET A 54 10.96 -6.20 6.34
N LYS A 55 10.32 -7.22 5.75
CA LYS A 55 10.10 -7.32 4.30
C LYS A 55 9.12 -6.25 3.81
N GLU A 56 8.05 -5.99 4.56
CA GLU A 56 7.06 -4.97 4.24
C GLU A 56 7.66 -3.56 4.30
N LYS A 57 8.38 -3.23 5.38
CA LYS A 57 9.09 -1.95 5.52
C LYS A 57 10.11 -1.70 4.41
N ARG A 58 10.79 -2.75 3.91
CA ARG A 58 11.66 -2.64 2.73
C ARG A 58 10.88 -2.32 1.47
N ARG A 59 9.75 -3.00 1.23
CA ARG A 59 8.89 -2.73 0.06
C ARG A 59 8.34 -1.30 0.09
N GLU A 60 7.93 -0.80 1.24
CA GLU A 60 7.46 0.58 1.38
C GLU A 60 8.55 1.61 1.05
N LYS A 61 9.77 1.41 1.58
CA LYS A 61 10.91 2.28 1.26
C LYS A 61 11.26 2.25 -0.23
N ILE A 62 11.25 1.07 -0.86
CA ILE A 62 11.49 0.95 -2.30
C ILE A 62 10.40 1.69 -3.09
N LYS A 63 9.13 1.55 -2.70
CA LYS A 63 8.02 2.30 -3.33
C LYS A 63 8.18 3.81 -3.19
N GLN A 64 8.59 4.30 -2.01
CA GLN A 64 8.84 5.72 -1.78
C GLN A 64 10.00 6.24 -2.63
N ILE A 65 11.12 5.53 -2.68
CA ILE A 65 12.28 5.89 -3.50
C ILE A 65 11.89 5.88 -4.99
N ALA A 66 11.21 4.83 -5.46
CA ALA A 66 10.74 4.74 -6.83
C ALA A 66 9.80 5.89 -7.21
N LYS A 67 8.91 6.31 -6.28
CA LYS A 67 8.04 7.48 -6.47
C LYS A 67 8.85 8.77 -6.66
N ILE A 68 9.86 9.01 -5.83
CA ILE A 68 10.72 10.19 -5.93
C ILE A 68 11.48 10.21 -7.26
N ILE A 69 12.08 9.08 -7.63
CA ILE A 69 12.83 8.94 -8.90
C ILE A 69 11.90 9.18 -10.10
N CYS A 70 10.69 8.63 -10.07
CA CYS A 70 9.71 8.80 -11.15
C CYS A 70 9.29 10.27 -11.30
N ILE A 71 9.01 10.97 -10.19
CA ILE A 71 8.68 12.40 -10.23
C ILE A 71 9.84 13.23 -10.78
N ALA A 72 11.08 12.96 -10.32
CA ALA A 72 12.26 13.65 -10.80
C ALA A 72 12.47 13.43 -12.32
N PHE A 73 12.25 12.22 -12.80
CA PHE A 73 12.34 11.88 -14.22
C PHE A 73 11.30 12.63 -15.05
N ILE A 74 10.04 12.70 -14.59
CA ILE A 74 8.98 13.46 -15.25
C ILE A 74 9.38 14.94 -15.35
N ILE A 75 9.81 15.56 -14.25
CA ILE A 75 10.24 16.97 -14.26
C ILE A 75 11.38 17.21 -15.25
N ALA A 76 12.40 16.35 -15.23
CA ALA A 76 13.53 16.45 -16.15
C ALA A 76 13.08 16.34 -17.62
N SER A 77 12.14 15.43 -17.92
CA SER A 77 11.58 15.27 -19.28
C SER A 77 10.83 16.52 -19.76
N TYR A 78 10.08 17.18 -18.87
CA TYR A 78 9.35 18.42 -19.17
C TYR A 78 10.29 19.62 -19.37
N VAL A 79 11.37 19.72 -18.58
CA VAL A 79 12.40 20.76 -18.78
C VAL A 79 13.07 20.59 -20.14
N LEU A 80 13.42 19.36 -20.51
CA LEU A 80 14.01 19.07 -21.82
C LEU A 80 13.05 19.41 -22.96
N PHE A 81 11.78 19.02 -22.83
CA PHE A 81 10.73 19.38 -23.79
C PHE A 81 10.59 20.89 -23.96
N PHE A 82 10.60 21.64 -22.86
CA PHE A 82 10.52 23.10 -22.91
C PHE A 82 11.67 23.69 -23.74
N ILE A 83 12.91 23.24 -23.51
CA ILE A 83 14.08 23.74 -24.23
C ILE A 83 14.00 23.44 -25.74
N VAL A 84 13.52 22.25 -26.12
CA VAL A 84 13.50 21.81 -27.53
C VAL A 84 12.29 22.33 -28.31
N ALA A 85 11.14 22.45 -27.66
CA ALA A 85 9.87 22.66 -28.34
C ALA A 85 9.29 24.08 -28.20
N PHE A 86 9.87 24.96 -27.37
CA PHE A 86 9.32 26.31 -27.09
C PHE A 86 9.11 27.16 -28.35
N SER A 87 9.93 26.98 -29.38
CA SER A 87 9.84 27.75 -30.63
C SER A 87 8.81 27.20 -31.64
N LYS A 88 8.11 26.11 -31.33
CA LYS A 88 7.12 25.50 -32.24
C LYS A 88 5.73 26.13 -32.03
N GLU A 89 4.98 26.34 -33.09
CA GLU A 89 3.65 26.99 -33.03
C GLU A 89 2.64 26.21 -32.17
N ASP A 90 2.63 24.88 -32.28
CA ASP A 90 1.71 24.01 -31.53
C ASP A 90 2.18 23.70 -30.09
N PHE A 91 3.26 24.33 -29.63
CA PHE A 91 3.88 24.06 -28.33
C PHE A 91 2.88 24.09 -27.16
N PHE A 92 2.04 25.13 -27.09
CA PHE A 92 1.11 25.30 -25.99
C PHE A 92 0.02 24.22 -25.95
N ILE A 93 -0.45 23.77 -27.11
CA ILE A 93 -1.50 22.75 -27.22
C ILE A 93 -0.95 21.39 -26.75
N VAL A 94 0.26 21.04 -27.20
CA VAL A 94 0.93 19.80 -26.80
C VAL A 94 1.32 19.82 -25.32
N LEU A 95 1.82 20.95 -24.83
CA LEU A 95 2.14 21.13 -23.42
C LEU A 95 0.89 20.95 -22.55
N PHE A 96 -0.19 21.65 -22.87
CA PHE A 96 -1.43 21.61 -22.10
C PHE A 96 -2.08 20.22 -22.10
N SER A 97 -2.17 19.58 -23.27
CA SER A 97 -2.72 18.23 -23.39
C SER A 97 -1.90 17.18 -22.63
N SER A 98 -0.57 17.26 -22.69
CA SER A 98 0.31 16.35 -21.93
C SER A 98 0.16 16.54 -20.41
N ILE A 99 0.12 17.79 -19.94
CA ILE A 99 -0.07 18.12 -18.52
C ILE A 99 -1.42 17.60 -18.03
N LEU A 100 -2.50 17.79 -18.81
CA LEU A 100 -3.81 17.23 -18.47
C LEU A 100 -3.77 15.71 -18.35
N CYS A 101 -3.13 15.02 -19.30
CA CYS A 101 -2.97 13.56 -19.22
C CYS A 101 -2.22 13.14 -17.95
N VAL A 102 -1.15 13.84 -17.59
CA VAL A 102 -0.36 13.57 -16.38
C VAL A 102 -1.16 13.84 -15.10
N ILE A 103 -1.90 14.94 -15.04
CA ILE A 103 -2.74 15.29 -13.88
C ILE A 103 -3.87 14.27 -13.70
N ILE A 104 -4.60 13.95 -14.77
CA ILE A 104 -5.69 12.94 -14.72
C ILE A 104 -5.10 11.57 -14.39
N GLY A 105 -3.94 11.23 -14.94
CA GLY A 105 -3.21 10.01 -14.62
C GLY A 105 -2.81 9.92 -13.14
N TYR A 106 -2.28 11.01 -12.59
CA TYR A 106 -1.94 11.12 -11.17
C TYR A 106 -3.17 10.96 -10.28
N LEU A 107 -4.27 11.65 -10.59
CA LEU A 107 -5.53 11.54 -9.85
C LEU A 107 -6.08 10.11 -9.88
N ASN A 108 -6.03 9.43 -11.02
CA ASN A 108 -6.46 8.03 -11.16
C ASN A 108 -5.67 7.05 -10.28
N ILE A 109 -4.39 7.33 -10.01
CA ILE A 109 -3.52 6.47 -9.20
C ILE A 109 -3.69 6.74 -7.71
N PHE A 110 -3.70 8.01 -7.30
CA PHE A 110 -3.65 8.42 -5.90
C PHE A 110 -5.01 8.74 -5.28
N HIS A 111 -5.98 9.15 -6.10
CA HIS A 111 -7.32 9.54 -5.67
C HIS A 111 -8.42 8.98 -6.60
N PRO A 112 -8.46 7.65 -6.82
CA PRO A 112 -9.49 7.03 -7.66
C PRO A 112 -10.91 7.28 -7.12
N GLU A 113 -11.08 7.49 -5.82
CA GLU A 113 -12.36 7.77 -5.16
C GLU A 113 -12.94 9.12 -5.59
N ILE A 114 -12.08 10.13 -5.80
CA ILE A 114 -12.52 11.45 -6.27
C ILE A 114 -13.06 11.36 -7.69
N LEU A 115 -12.38 10.60 -8.57
CA LEU A 115 -12.82 10.39 -9.93
C LEU A 115 -14.09 9.54 -10.01
N PHE A 116 -14.23 8.55 -9.12
CA PHE A 116 -15.46 7.80 -8.98
C PHE A 116 -16.64 8.72 -8.63
N ARG A 117 -16.45 9.56 -7.61
CA ARG A 117 -17.46 10.53 -7.20
C ARG A 117 -17.81 11.48 -8.33
N LEU A 118 -16.82 12.05 -9.03
CA LEU A 118 -17.05 12.96 -10.16
C LEU A 118 -17.81 12.29 -11.32
N LYS A 119 -17.51 11.01 -11.61
CA LYS A 119 -18.16 10.26 -12.68
C LYS A 119 -19.62 9.91 -12.37
N TYR A 120 -19.92 9.57 -11.12
CA TYR A 120 -21.25 9.11 -10.71
C TYR A 120 -22.08 10.17 -9.97
N PHE A 121 -21.56 11.39 -9.81
CA PHE A 121 -22.18 12.49 -9.07
C PHE A 121 -23.62 12.79 -9.52
N THR A 122 -23.91 12.63 -10.81
CA THR A 122 -25.23 12.92 -11.39
C THR A 122 -26.17 11.70 -11.44
N VAL A 123 -25.69 10.52 -11.04
CA VAL A 123 -26.42 9.25 -11.23
C VAL A 123 -26.84 8.64 -9.88
N ILE A 124 -26.10 8.91 -8.81
CA ILE A 124 -26.32 8.31 -7.50
C ILE A 124 -26.63 9.41 -6.48
N ASP A 125 -27.87 9.41 -5.96
CA ASP A 125 -28.33 10.44 -5.01
C ASP A 125 -27.66 10.36 -3.62
N ASN A 126 -27.11 9.19 -3.24
CA ASN A 126 -26.36 8.96 -1.99
C ASN A 126 -24.90 8.56 -2.26
N ILE A 127 -24.17 9.35 -3.04
CA ILE A 127 -22.81 8.99 -3.47
C ILE A 127 -21.77 8.96 -2.33
N ASP A 128 -22.02 9.66 -1.24
CA ASP A 128 -21.11 9.71 -0.10
C ASP A 128 -21.06 8.39 0.69
N ASP A 129 -22.13 7.59 0.63
CA ASP A 129 -22.26 6.30 1.32
C ASP A 129 -21.84 5.11 0.44
N VAL A 130 -21.49 5.35 -0.83
CA VAL A 130 -21.14 4.30 -1.79
C VAL A 130 -19.63 4.13 -1.86
N GLU A 131 -19.15 2.98 -1.37
CA GLU A 131 -17.74 2.60 -1.49
C GLU A 131 -17.44 2.05 -2.90
N PRO A 132 -16.39 2.54 -3.57
CA PRO A 132 -16.01 2.04 -4.88
C PRO A 132 -15.50 0.60 -4.80
N SER A 133 -15.95 -0.26 -5.71
CA SER A 133 -15.49 -1.66 -5.77
C SER A 133 -13.97 -1.78 -5.97
N ASP A 134 -13.36 -2.84 -5.44
CA ASP A 134 -11.93 -3.14 -5.62
C ASP A 134 -11.51 -3.23 -7.11
N ILE A 135 -12.40 -3.74 -7.97
CA ILE A 135 -12.19 -3.82 -9.41
C ILE A 135 -12.08 -2.43 -10.01
N TYR A 136 -12.94 -1.50 -9.58
CA TYR A 136 -12.86 -0.11 -10.00
C TYR A 136 -11.54 0.52 -9.56
N LEU A 137 -11.15 0.38 -8.29
CA LEU A 137 -9.90 0.91 -7.76
C LEU A 137 -8.68 0.40 -8.53
N LEU A 138 -8.65 -0.90 -8.84
CA LEU A 138 -7.58 -1.50 -9.65
C LEU A 138 -7.58 -0.94 -11.08
N SER A 139 -8.74 -0.88 -11.72
CA SER A 139 -8.88 -0.40 -13.09
C SER A 139 -8.50 1.08 -13.23
N SER A 140 -8.86 1.92 -12.25
CA SER A 140 -8.49 3.32 -12.18
C SER A 140 -6.98 3.49 -12.07
N LYS A 141 -6.32 2.72 -11.18
CA LYS A 141 -4.86 2.76 -11.05
C LYS A 141 -4.16 2.36 -12.35
N LEU A 142 -4.65 1.32 -13.03
CA LEU A 142 -4.11 0.88 -14.32
C LEU A 142 -4.28 1.94 -15.41
N ALA A 143 -5.49 2.52 -15.51
CA ALA A 143 -5.78 3.61 -16.43
C ALA A 143 -4.90 4.84 -16.15
N GLY A 144 -4.66 5.15 -14.88
CA GLY A 144 -3.79 6.25 -14.49
C GLY A 144 -2.33 6.05 -14.88
N VAL A 145 -1.81 4.83 -14.75
CA VAL A 145 -0.45 4.48 -15.23
C VAL A 145 -0.37 4.62 -16.75
N LEU A 146 -1.36 4.14 -17.49
CA LEU A 146 -1.42 4.27 -18.95
C LEU A 146 -1.45 5.74 -19.38
N LEU A 147 -2.26 6.57 -18.73
CA LEU A 147 -2.35 8.01 -19.01
C LEU A 147 -1.03 8.74 -18.74
N LEU A 148 -0.33 8.41 -17.64
CA LEU A 148 0.99 8.96 -17.35
C LEU A 148 2.02 8.59 -18.44
N LEU A 149 2.01 7.33 -18.89
CA LEU A 149 2.90 6.88 -19.96
C LEU A 149 2.59 7.60 -21.27
N ILE A 150 1.32 7.69 -21.65
CA ILE A 150 0.90 8.39 -22.89
C ILE A 150 1.31 9.86 -22.84
N GLY A 151 1.03 10.56 -21.73
CA GLY A 151 1.42 11.98 -21.57
C GLY A 151 2.92 12.20 -21.74
N THR A 152 3.72 11.29 -21.16
CA THR A 152 5.19 11.34 -21.28
C THR A 152 5.65 11.01 -22.70
N VAL A 153 5.07 9.99 -23.35
CA VAL A 153 5.42 9.61 -24.72
C VAL A 153 5.08 10.71 -25.72
N ILE A 154 3.95 11.41 -25.57
CA ILE A 154 3.59 12.55 -26.43
C ILE A 154 4.67 13.64 -26.37
N VAL A 155 5.14 13.97 -25.16
CA VAL A 155 6.20 14.94 -24.93
C VAL A 155 7.50 14.50 -25.61
N TYR A 156 7.90 13.23 -25.45
CA TYR A 156 9.10 12.69 -26.10
C TYR A 156 8.98 12.67 -27.63
N VAL A 157 7.87 12.17 -28.18
CA VAL A 157 7.67 12.09 -29.63
C VAL A 157 7.71 13.49 -30.24
N TYR A 158 6.99 14.45 -29.67
CA TYR A 158 6.96 15.81 -30.20
C TYR A 158 8.31 16.55 -30.08
N ALA A 159 9.09 16.27 -29.03
CA ALA A 159 10.42 16.85 -28.86
C ALA A 159 11.41 16.32 -29.91
N PHE A 160 11.44 15.01 -30.15
CA PHE A 160 12.50 14.36 -30.94
C PHE A 160 12.10 14.06 -32.39
N PHE A 161 10.81 13.95 -32.68
CA PHE A 161 10.28 13.72 -34.02
C PHE A 161 9.52 14.98 -34.46
N PRO A 162 10.12 15.83 -35.33
CA PRO A 162 9.36 16.86 -36.01
C PRO A 162 8.38 16.16 -36.96
N LEU A 163 7.10 16.09 -36.55
CA LEU A 163 5.98 15.81 -37.43
C LEU A 163 5.77 16.99 -38.38
#